data_AF-A0A7J2L6R6-F1
#
_entry.id   AF-A0A7J2L6R6-F1
#
_cell.length_a   1.000
_cell.length_b   1.000
_cell.length_c   1.000
_cell.angle_alpha   90.00
_cell.angle_beta   90.00
_cell.angle_gamma   90.00
#
_symmetry.space_group_name_H-M   'P 1'
#
loop_
_entity.id
_entity.type
_entity.pdbx_description
1 polymer ?
#
loop_
_entity_poly.entity_id
_entity_poly.type
_entity_poly.pdbx_seq_one_letter_code
_entity_poly.pdbx_strand_id
1 'polypeptide(L)'
;MRAYIRELEHKNRAFLFKYIIFKVLMAFLVFSYLYYISRFVSSGVWHSCFELILLARDFIVFTLVIMAYIFVIVCLFVVGSPSEMTAYAISISFVSSIIRVDASRLYSLSRGIIQFTLIDLVAGGLAILLIVAFIFNLSFIVRGSIAHFMWAVALSLFTLTGLVAIGMAQMRVYPWPPHSLGEVIFNSFVILAAFTFLVIEVCGNLAYAADVIDRYRTKINRVRKTVESLFYGRTMGIEVEQSSRETEGSALRLSPLAEILLRGYSGIYALEETTEELSGKVLGFLKLEEKRDRELIGSLLGVRASPHFERMILSIILNLFFKLPLCVILALVTLGLASVISQIYPGVVEAQSPSFIVLIFTFVSVIFYYLGLIISQRQRR
;
A
#
# COMPACT_ATOMS: atom_id res chain seq x y z
N MET A 1 -9.61 9.46 41.72
CA MET A 1 -8.47 8.63 41.26
C MET A 1 -8.91 7.32 40.60
N ARG A 2 -9.59 6.37 41.26
CA ARG A 2 -10.20 5.22 40.53
C ARG A 2 -11.15 5.66 39.40
N ALA A 3 -11.92 6.72 39.69
CA ALA A 3 -12.76 7.39 38.70
C ALA A 3 -11.99 7.97 37.50
N TYR A 4 -10.71 8.31 37.69
CA TYR A 4 -9.82 8.87 36.67
C TYR A 4 -9.18 7.79 35.80
N ILE A 5 -8.73 6.68 36.42
CA ILE A 5 -8.26 5.49 35.70
C ILE A 5 -9.39 4.92 34.81
N ARG A 6 -10.62 4.83 35.33
CA ARG A 6 -11.79 4.41 34.54
C ARG A 6 -12.07 5.33 33.35
N GLU A 7 -11.85 6.64 33.51
CA GLU A 7 -12.08 7.62 32.45
C GLU A 7 -11.00 7.53 31.35
N LEU A 8 -9.73 7.31 31.73
CA LEU A 8 -8.64 7.01 30.80
C LEU A 8 -8.88 5.69 30.05
N GLU A 9 -9.34 4.63 30.74
CA GLU A 9 -9.71 3.36 30.11
C GLU A 9 -10.87 3.51 29.14
N HIS A 10 -11.91 4.26 29.51
CA HIS A 10 -13.05 4.51 28.64
C HIS A 10 -12.63 5.26 27.36
N LYS A 11 -11.79 6.30 27.49
CA LYS A 11 -11.26 7.03 26.33
C LYS A 11 -10.33 6.17 25.48
N ASN A 12 -9.46 5.34 26.08
CA ASN A 12 -8.61 4.41 25.33
C ASN A 12 -9.43 3.38 24.54
N ARG A 13 -10.51 2.85 25.12
CA ARG A 13 -11.46 1.96 24.40
C ARG A 13 -12.15 2.68 23.25
N ALA A 14 -12.58 3.94 23.45
CA ALA A 14 -13.17 4.75 22.39
C ALA A 14 -12.20 5.00 21.22
N PHE A 15 -10.93 5.29 21.52
CA PHE A 15 -9.88 5.43 20.50
C PHE A 15 -9.58 4.11 19.78
N LEU A 16 -9.53 2.98 20.50
CA LEU A 16 -9.38 1.65 19.90
C LEU A 16 -10.52 1.36 18.92
N PHE A 17 -11.76 1.63 19.31
CA PHE A 17 -12.92 1.42 18.44
C PHE A 17 -12.82 2.24 17.15
N LYS A 18 -12.45 3.52 17.24
CA LYS A 18 -12.22 4.39 16.07
C LYS A 18 -11.08 3.87 15.18
N TYR A 19 -9.98 3.43 15.80
CA TYR A 19 -8.85 2.83 15.08
C TYR A 19 -9.27 1.61 14.26
N ILE A 20 -10.03 0.70 14.87
CA ILE A 20 -10.55 -0.50 14.19
C ILE A 20 -11.45 -0.10 13.01
N ILE A 21 -12.38 0.84 13.21
CA ILE A 21 -13.24 1.33 12.13
C ILE A 21 -12.42 1.90 10.97
N PHE A 22 -11.39 2.71 11.24
CA PHE A 22 -10.56 3.30 10.19
C PHE A 22 -9.77 2.24 9.41
N LYS A 23 -9.26 1.22 10.09
CA LYS A 23 -8.58 0.09 9.43
C LYS A 23 -9.55 -0.73 8.58
N VAL A 24 -10.77 -0.97 9.05
CA VAL A 24 -11.81 -1.67 8.29
C VAL A 24 -12.22 -0.86 7.06
N LEU A 25 -12.41 0.46 7.19
CA LEU A 25 -12.75 1.34 6.08
C LEU A 25 -11.62 1.40 5.03
N MET A 26 -10.37 1.48 5.48
CA MET A 26 -9.19 1.42 4.62
C MET A 26 -9.12 0.07 3.87
N ALA A 27 -9.29 -1.04 4.58
CA ALA A 27 -9.30 -2.37 3.97
C ALA A 27 -10.42 -2.50 2.92
N PHE A 28 -11.63 -2.03 3.25
CA PHE A 28 -12.76 -2.03 2.33
C PHE A 28 -12.46 -1.25 1.03
N LEU A 29 -11.88 -0.06 1.13
CA LEU A 29 -11.52 0.76 -0.04
C LEU A 29 -10.42 0.12 -0.88
N VAL A 30 -9.37 -0.38 -0.23
CA VAL A 30 -8.24 -1.03 -0.91
C VAL A 30 -8.69 -2.33 -1.61
N PHE A 31 -9.51 -3.16 -0.97
CA PHE A 31 -10.04 -4.36 -1.62
C PHE A 31 -11.02 -4.03 -2.74
N SER A 32 -11.87 -3.01 -2.58
CA SER A 32 -12.75 -2.53 -3.66
C SER A 32 -11.95 -2.03 -4.87
N TYR A 33 -10.81 -1.37 -4.62
CA TYR A 33 -9.89 -0.92 -5.67
C TYR A 33 -9.24 -2.07 -6.43
N LEU A 34 -8.67 -3.04 -5.70
CA LEU A 34 -8.05 -4.21 -6.31
C LEU A 34 -9.07 -5.07 -7.05
N TYR A 35 -10.29 -5.20 -6.51
CA TYR A 35 -11.38 -5.90 -7.17
C TYR A 35 -11.75 -5.20 -8.50
N TYR A 36 -11.87 -3.87 -8.49
CA TYR A 36 -12.12 -3.09 -9.70
C TYR A 36 -11.03 -3.29 -10.76
N ILE A 37 -9.76 -3.26 -10.39
CA ILE A 37 -8.64 -3.52 -11.33
C ILE A 37 -8.70 -4.95 -11.85
N SER A 38 -8.96 -5.94 -10.99
CA SER A 38 -8.98 -7.34 -11.38
C SER A 38 -10.05 -7.66 -12.43
N ARG A 39 -11.16 -6.89 -12.49
CA ARG A 39 -12.20 -7.05 -13.50
C ARG A 39 -11.73 -6.74 -14.92
N PHE A 40 -10.69 -5.93 -15.09
CA PHE A 40 -10.12 -5.66 -16.41
C PHE A 40 -9.19 -6.77 -16.90
N VAL A 41 -8.70 -7.62 -15.99
CA VAL A 41 -7.73 -8.67 -16.28
C VAL A 41 -8.46 -9.94 -16.73
N SER A 42 -8.10 -10.47 -17.90
CA SER A 42 -8.68 -11.72 -18.41
C SER A 42 -8.30 -12.93 -17.56
N SER A 43 -9.16 -13.97 -17.57
CA SER A 43 -8.90 -15.24 -16.86
C SER A 43 -7.61 -15.93 -17.33
N GLY A 44 -7.24 -15.78 -18.60
CA GLY A 44 -6.02 -16.35 -19.17
C GLY A 44 -4.74 -15.82 -18.52
N VAL A 45 -4.73 -14.56 -18.07
CA VAL A 45 -3.58 -13.96 -17.35
C VAL A 45 -3.36 -14.65 -16.01
N TRP A 46 -4.44 -14.97 -15.29
CA TRP A 46 -4.36 -15.69 -14.01
C TRP A 46 -3.91 -17.13 -14.20
N HIS A 47 -4.35 -17.80 -15.27
CA HIS A 47 -3.88 -19.14 -15.61
C HIS A 47 -2.38 -19.12 -15.96
N SER A 48 -1.94 -18.16 -16.78
CA SER A 48 -0.52 -17.97 -17.13
C SER A 48 0.34 -17.71 -15.90
N CYS A 49 -0.16 -16.91 -14.95
CA CYS A 49 0.49 -16.68 -13.66
C CYS A 49 0.68 -17.98 -12.86
N PHE A 50 -0.39 -18.78 -12.76
CA PHE A 50 -0.35 -20.06 -12.05
C PHE A 50 0.65 -21.03 -12.67
N GLU A 51 0.62 -21.19 -13.99
CA GLU A 51 1.59 -22.05 -14.69
C GLU A 51 3.02 -21.52 -14.55
N LEU A 52 3.25 -20.20 -14.50
CA LEU A 52 4.58 -19.62 -14.28
C LEU A 52 5.10 -19.91 -12.86
N ILE A 53 4.22 -19.87 -11.85
CA ILE A 53 4.56 -20.27 -10.48
C ILE A 53 4.90 -21.77 -10.43
N LEU A 54 4.15 -22.62 -11.14
CA LEU A 54 4.46 -24.04 -11.27
C LEU A 54 5.80 -24.26 -11.97
N LEU A 55 6.09 -23.51 -13.04
CA LEU A 55 7.37 -23.57 -13.73
C LEU A 55 8.53 -23.20 -12.79
N ALA A 56 8.38 -22.13 -11.99
CA ALA A 56 9.38 -21.73 -11.01
C ALA A 56 9.62 -22.81 -9.95
N ARG A 57 8.56 -23.46 -9.47
CA ARG A 57 8.66 -24.64 -8.59
C ARG A 57 9.40 -25.79 -9.29
N ASP A 58 9.06 -26.09 -10.53
CA ASP A 58 9.64 -27.19 -11.29
C ASP A 58 11.15 -26.94 -11.57
N PHE A 59 11.57 -25.68 -11.73
CA PHE A 59 12.99 -25.31 -11.77
C PHE A 59 13.72 -25.59 -10.44
N ILE A 60 13.10 -25.29 -9.29
CA ILE A 60 13.67 -25.62 -7.97
C ILE A 60 13.75 -27.14 -7.76
N VAL A 61 12.76 -27.89 -8.25
CA VAL A 61 12.81 -29.36 -8.20
C VAL A 61 13.89 -29.89 -9.14
N PHE A 62 14.08 -29.27 -10.30
CA PHE A 62 15.12 -29.66 -11.24
C PHE A 62 16.53 -29.46 -10.69
N THR A 63 16.79 -28.43 -9.89
CA THR A 63 18.11 -28.30 -9.22
C THR A 63 18.37 -29.43 -8.24
N LEU A 64 17.34 -29.95 -7.56
CA LEU A 64 17.46 -31.16 -6.74
C LEU A 64 17.75 -32.41 -7.59
N VAL A 65 17.16 -32.52 -8.79
CA VAL A 65 17.49 -33.59 -9.76
C VAL A 65 18.96 -33.52 -10.15
N ILE A 66 19.51 -32.33 -10.40
CA ILE A 66 20.94 -32.16 -10.72
C ILE A 66 21.81 -32.60 -9.54
N MET A 67 21.46 -32.24 -8.30
CA MET A 67 22.22 -32.69 -7.11
C MET A 67 22.19 -34.21 -6.97
N ALA A 68 21.02 -34.84 -7.13
CA ALA A 68 20.89 -36.29 -7.11
C ALA A 68 21.68 -36.96 -8.26
N TYR A 69 21.67 -36.36 -9.45
CA TYR A 69 22.43 -36.83 -10.61
C TYR A 69 23.93 -36.85 -10.36
N ILE A 70 24.50 -35.79 -9.80
CA ILE A 70 25.91 -35.73 -9.43
C ILE A 70 26.26 -36.83 -8.42
N PHE A 71 25.39 -37.09 -7.44
CA PHE A 71 25.61 -38.15 -6.47
C PHE A 71 25.55 -39.55 -7.12
N VAL A 72 24.53 -39.82 -7.93
CA VAL A 72 24.34 -41.12 -8.58
C VAL A 72 25.45 -41.40 -9.59
N ILE A 73 25.89 -40.41 -10.36
CA ILE A 73 26.97 -40.62 -11.33
C ILE A 73 28.31 -40.91 -10.65
N VAL A 74 28.61 -40.26 -9.52
CA VAL A 74 29.79 -40.59 -8.69
C VAL A 74 29.68 -42.02 -8.16
N CYS A 75 28.51 -42.45 -7.68
CA CYS A 75 28.31 -43.81 -7.22
C CYS A 75 28.49 -44.85 -8.34
N LEU A 76 27.93 -44.60 -9.52
CA LEU A 76 28.10 -45.47 -10.69
C LEU A 76 29.55 -45.51 -11.17
N PHE A 77 30.28 -44.40 -11.05
CA PHE A 77 31.71 -44.34 -11.35
C PHE A 77 32.52 -45.21 -10.37
N VAL A 78 32.23 -45.15 -9.06
CA VAL A 78 32.87 -45.99 -8.03
C VAL A 78 32.60 -47.48 -8.26
N VAL A 79 31.40 -47.84 -8.73
CA VAL A 79 31.01 -49.23 -9.04
C VAL A 79 31.57 -49.71 -10.39
N GLY A 80 32.18 -48.83 -11.17
CA GLY A 80 32.82 -49.17 -12.46
C GLY A 80 31.85 -49.29 -13.63
N SER A 81 30.62 -48.78 -13.50
CA SER A 81 29.59 -48.79 -14.56
C SER A 81 29.07 -47.37 -14.85
N PRO A 82 29.92 -46.42 -15.27
CA PRO A 82 29.48 -45.05 -15.54
C PRO A 82 28.53 -45.04 -16.75
N SER A 83 27.31 -44.56 -16.56
CA SER A 83 26.36 -44.32 -17.65
C SER A 83 25.46 -43.14 -17.28
N GLU A 84 25.56 -42.10 -18.10
CA GLU A 84 24.84 -40.83 -17.92
C GLU A 84 23.32 -41.03 -18.00
N MET A 85 22.84 -41.85 -18.95
CA MET A 85 21.41 -42.11 -19.10
C MET A 85 20.81 -42.82 -17.87
N THR A 86 21.51 -43.81 -17.32
CA THR A 86 21.04 -44.52 -16.12
C THR A 86 21.12 -43.63 -14.89
N ALA A 87 22.19 -42.84 -14.73
CA ALA A 87 22.28 -41.87 -13.64
C ALA A 87 21.12 -40.87 -13.68
N TYR A 88 20.80 -40.38 -14.88
CA TYR A 88 19.73 -39.42 -15.09
C TYR A 88 18.34 -40.01 -14.81
N ALA A 89 18.06 -41.21 -15.32
CA ALA A 89 16.79 -41.90 -15.08
C ALA A 89 16.56 -42.19 -13.59
N ILE A 90 17.58 -42.71 -12.89
CA ILE A 90 17.52 -42.97 -11.44
C ILE A 90 17.26 -41.67 -10.67
N SER A 91 17.93 -40.59 -11.06
CA SER A 91 17.81 -39.29 -10.37
C SER A 91 16.44 -38.65 -10.53
N ILE A 92 15.87 -38.67 -11.74
CA ILE A 92 14.49 -38.21 -11.96
C ILE A 92 13.51 -39.08 -11.19
N SER A 93 13.60 -40.41 -11.30
CA SER A 93 12.69 -41.33 -10.62
C SER A 93 12.74 -41.14 -9.10
N PHE A 94 13.95 -40.97 -8.55
CA PHE A 94 14.15 -40.70 -7.12
C PHE A 94 13.48 -39.41 -6.68
N VAL A 95 13.79 -38.28 -7.33
CA VAL A 95 13.23 -36.96 -6.96
C VAL A 95 11.72 -36.91 -7.20
N SER A 96 11.24 -37.46 -8.32
CA SER A 96 9.81 -37.57 -8.65
C SER A 96 9.05 -38.37 -7.60
N SER A 97 9.61 -39.48 -7.11
CA SER A 97 8.97 -40.32 -6.09
C SER A 97 8.84 -39.63 -4.72
N ILE A 98 9.85 -38.83 -4.34
CA ILE A 98 9.90 -38.15 -3.04
C ILE A 98 9.00 -36.92 -3.04
N ILE A 99 9.09 -36.09 -4.09
CA ILE A 99 8.38 -34.80 -4.16
C ILE A 99 7.00 -34.95 -4.81
N ARG A 100 6.69 -36.13 -5.38
CA ARG A 100 5.44 -36.44 -6.10
C ARG A 100 5.18 -35.47 -7.25
N VAL A 101 6.21 -35.23 -8.06
CA VAL A 101 6.14 -34.36 -9.27
C VAL A 101 6.10 -35.24 -10.51
N ASP A 102 5.31 -34.84 -11.51
CA ASP A 102 5.24 -35.53 -12.81
C ASP A 102 6.63 -35.60 -13.48
N ALA A 103 7.15 -36.82 -13.63
CA ALA A 103 8.45 -37.05 -14.25
C ALA A 103 8.51 -36.51 -15.69
N SER A 104 7.39 -36.55 -16.43
CA SER A 104 7.29 -36.03 -17.80
C SER A 104 7.59 -34.53 -17.90
N ARG A 105 7.17 -33.73 -16.91
CA ARG A 105 7.45 -32.28 -16.84
C ARG A 105 8.93 -31.99 -16.59
N LEU A 106 9.58 -32.79 -15.73
CA LEU A 106 11.02 -32.68 -15.48
C LEU A 106 11.83 -33.08 -16.72
N TYR A 107 11.38 -34.11 -17.44
CA TYR A 107 11.98 -34.50 -18.73
C TYR A 107 11.84 -33.40 -19.79
N SER A 108 10.67 -32.78 -19.94
CA SER A 108 10.50 -31.67 -20.90
C SER A 108 11.37 -30.47 -20.56
N LEU A 109 11.50 -30.14 -19.26
CA LEU A 109 12.32 -29.03 -18.79
C LEU A 109 13.81 -29.26 -19.10
N SER A 110 14.30 -30.49 -18.92
CA SER A 110 15.68 -30.84 -19.28
C SER A 110 16.00 -30.80 -20.77
N ARG A 111 14.98 -31.01 -21.61
CA ARG A 111 15.09 -30.92 -23.07
C ARG A 111 14.88 -29.49 -23.59
N GLY A 112 14.67 -28.52 -22.69
CA GLY A 112 14.40 -27.12 -23.05
C GLY A 112 13.03 -26.91 -23.70
N ILE A 113 12.11 -27.87 -23.61
CA ILE A 113 10.77 -27.76 -24.18
C ILE A 113 9.89 -27.03 -23.16
N ILE A 114 9.85 -25.70 -23.28
CA ILE A 114 9.01 -24.83 -22.46
C ILE A 114 7.74 -24.53 -23.27
N GLN A 115 6.56 -24.96 -22.79
CA GLN A 115 5.26 -24.77 -23.45
C GLN A 115 4.68 -23.35 -23.27
N PHE A 116 5.53 -22.32 -23.12
CA PHE A 116 5.09 -20.94 -22.94
C PHE A 116 5.42 -20.10 -24.16
N THR A 117 4.47 -19.27 -24.60
CA THR A 117 4.79 -18.17 -25.50
C THR A 117 5.40 -17.00 -24.70
N LEU A 118 6.12 -16.12 -25.39
CA LEU A 118 6.66 -14.90 -24.77
C LEU A 118 5.53 -14.04 -24.16
N ILE A 119 4.35 -14.02 -24.81
CA ILE A 119 3.19 -13.26 -24.34
C ILE A 119 2.67 -13.84 -23.02
N ASP A 120 2.59 -15.17 -22.89
CA ASP A 120 2.14 -15.82 -21.65
C ASP A 120 3.12 -15.57 -20.50
N LEU A 121 4.42 -15.56 -20.79
CA LEU A 121 5.46 -15.25 -19.81
C LEU A 121 5.34 -13.81 -19.31
N VAL A 122 5.14 -12.85 -20.22
CA VAL A 122 4.94 -11.43 -19.88
C VAL A 122 3.63 -11.24 -19.11
N ALA A 123 2.52 -11.86 -19.54
CA ALA A 123 1.24 -11.80 -18.86
C ALA A 123 1.31 -12.38 -17.44
N GLY A 124 1.95 -13.54 -17.27
CA GLY A 124 2.19 -14.16 -15.97
C GLY A 124 3.08 -13.30 -15.06
N GLY A 125 4.16 -12.74 -15.60
CA GLY A 125 5.05 -11.83 -14.86
C GLY A 125 4.33 -10.56 -14.38
N LEU A 126 3.51 -9.97 -15.24
CA LEU A 126 2.64 -8.84 -14.91
C LEU A 126 1.64 -9.23 -13.80
N ALA A 127 1.00 -10.39 -13.88
CA ALA A 127 0.12 -10.87 -12.83
C ALA A 127 0.83 -11.06 -11.46
N ILE A 128 2.10 -11.47 -11.46
CA ILE A 128 2.91 -11.54 -10.24
C ILE A 128 3.09 -10.15 -9.62
N LEU A 129 3.27 -9.09 -10.43
CA LEU A 129 3.33 -7.72 -9.91
C LEU A 129 2.02 -7.30 -9.23
N LEU A 130 0.86 -7.75 -9.72
CA LEU A 130 -0.43 -7.54 -9.02
C LEU A 130 -0.48 -8.28 -7.67
N ILE A 131 0.08 -9.48 -7.57
CA ILE A 131 0.19 -10.20 -6.30
C ILE A 131 1.10 -9.43 -5.33
N VAL A 132 2.24 -8.92 -5.81
CA VAL A 132 3.15 -8.08 -5.02
C VAL A 132 2.45 -6.79 -4.56
N ALA A 133 1.68 -6.14 -5.45
CA ALA A 133 0.87 -4.98 -5.10
C ALA A 133 -0.17 -5.29 -4.01
N PHE A 134 -0.80 -6.47 -4.07
CA PHE A 134 -1.71 -6.95 -3.02
C PHE A 134 -0.99 -7.11 -1.68
N ILE A 135 0.21 -7.70 -1.66
CA ILE A 135 1.02 -7.84 -0.44
C ILE A 135 1.40 -6.48 0.14
N PHE A 136 1.79 -5.52 -0.69
CA PHE A 136 2.08 -4.16 -0.22
C PHE A 136 0.84 -3.46 0.34
N ASN A 137 -0.33 -3.69 -0.25
CA ASN A 137 -1.61 -3.19 0.28
C ASN A 137 -1.96 -3.81 1.64
N LEU A 138 -1.70 -5.11 1.85
CA LEU A 138 -1.83 -5.73 3.17
C LEU A 138 -0.86 -5.11 4.18
N SER A 139 0.41 -4.93 3.79
CA SER A 139 1.41 -4.25 4.62
C SER A 139 0.97 -2.83 4.99
N PHE A 140 0.37 -2.09 4.06
CA PHE A 140 -0.23 -0.77 4.32
C PHE A 140 -1.38 -0.84 5.32
N ILE A 141 -2.33 -1.77 5.16
CA ILE A 141 -3.44 -1.92 6.11
C ILE A 141 -2.91 -2.23 7.51
N VAL A 142 -1.87 -3.06 7.65
CA VAL A 142 -1.29 -3.38 8.96
C VAL A 142 -0.49 -2.19 9.51
N ARG A 143 0.53 -1.73 8.78
CA ARG A 143 1.54 -0.77 9.27
C ARG A 143 1.17 0.70 9.09
N GLY A 144 0.16 1.03 8.27
CA GLY A 144 -0.20 2.41 7.92
C GLY A 144 0.83 3.14 7.04
N SER A 145 1.80 2.42 6.47
CA SER A 145 2.88 3.02 5.68
C SER A 145 2.42 3.42 4.27
N ILE A 146 2.30 4.73 4.05
CA ILE A 146 1.86 5.32 2.77
C ILE A 146 2.80 4.92 1.62
N ALA A 147 4.10 4.72 1.88
CA ALA A 147 5.05 4.29 0.85
C ALA A 147 4.66 2.95 0.23
N HIS A 148 4.28 1.95 1.04
CA HIS A 148 3.81 0.66 0.52
C HIS A 148 2.54 0.82 -0.31
N PHE A 149 1.61 1.67 0.13
CA PHE A 149 0.39 1.95 -0.60
C PHE A 149 0.65 2.63 -1.95
N MET A 150 1.53 3.62 -2.00
CA MET A 150 1.90 4.28 -3.27
C MET A 150 2.57 3.32 -4.24
N TRP A 151 3.46 2.44 -3.75
CA TRP A 151 4.05 1.38 -4.56
C TRP A 151 3.00 0.37 -5.05
N ALA A 152 2.04 -0.01 -4.20
CA ALA A 152 0.96 -0.91 -4.59
C ALA A 152 0.10 -0.31 -5.71
N VAL A 153 -0.27 0.97 -5.60
CA VAL A 153 -1.03 1.67 -6.66
C VAL A 153 -0.20 1.76 -7.94
N ALA A 154 1.08 2.15 -7.85
CA ALA A 154 1.95 2.26 -9.00
C ALA A 154 2.13 0.92 -9.73
N LEU A 155 2.38 -0.18 -8.99
CA LEU A 155 2.48 -1.52 -9.56
C LEU A 155 1.18 -1.96 -10.19
N SER A 156 0.04 -1.67 -9.57
CA SER A 156 -1.28 -2.04 -10.11
C SER A 156 -1.56 -1.31 -11.43
N LEU A 157 -1.29 -0.01 -11.50
CA LEU A 157 -1.44 0.78 -12.73
C LEU A 157 -0.47 0.34 -13.82
N PHE A 158 0.81 0.15 -13.48
CA PHE A 158 1.84 -0.33 -14.41
C PHE A 158 1.44 -1.69 -14.99
N THR A 159 0.99 -2.60 -14.14
CA THR A 159 0.55 -3.92 -14.57
C THR A 159 -0.63 -3.82 -15.53
N LEU A 160 -1.61 -2.98 -15.19
CA LEU A 160 -2.79 -2.78 -16.01
C LEU A 160 -2.43 -2.17 -17.37
N THR A 161 -1.51 -1.21 -17.42
CA THR A 161 -0.98 -0.65 -18.68
C THR A 161 -0.30 -1.73 -19.53
N GLY A 162 0.55 -2.56 -18.91
CA GLY A 162 1.23 -3.66 -19.58
C GLY A 162 0.25 -4.69 -20.15
N LEU A 163 -0.75 -5.08 -19.36
CA LEU A 163 -1.77 -6.05 -19.78
C LEU A 163 -2.67 -5.52 -20.90
N VAL A 164 -2.97 -4.23 -20.90
CA VAL A 164 -3.66 -3.57 -22.02
C VAL A 164 -2.79 -3.58 -23.28
N ALA A 165 -1.49 -3.27 -23.15
CA ALA A 165 -0.57 -3.19 -24.29
C ALA A 165 -0.42 -4.54 -25.02
N ILE A 166 -0.49 -5.65 -24.29
CA ILE A 166 -0.46 -7.01 -24.88
C ILE A 166 -1.86 -7.53 -25.27
N GLY A 167 -2.92 -6.73 -25.13
CA GLY A 167 -4.28 -7.10 -25.50
C GLY A 167 -4.99 -8.07 -24.53
N MET A 168 -4.42 -8.29 -23.34
CA MET A 168 -4.94 -9.25 -22.35
C MET A 168 -5.80 -8.59 -21.25
N ALA A 169 -5.99 -7.27 -21.32
CA ALA A 169 -6.93 -6.51 -20.51
C ALA A 169 -7.87 -5.66 -21.36
N GLN A 170 -9.15 -5.62 -20.98
CA GLN A 170 -10.21 -4.97 -21.75
C GLN A 170 -10.62 -3.65 -21.11
N MET A 171 -10.08 -2.53 -21.60
CA MET A 171 -10.54 -1.20 -21.20
C MET A 171 -11.42 -0.58 -22.27
N ARG A 172 -12.62 -0.16 -21.88
CA ARG A 172 -13.49 0.60 -22.78
C ARG A 172 -13.09 2.07 -22.73
N VAL A 173 -12.39 2.51 -23.77
CA VAL A 173 -12.04 3.91 -24.01
C VAL A 173 -12.90 4.42 -25.17
N TYR A 174 -13.59 5.54 -24.95
CA TYR A 174 -14.32 6.23 -26.00
C TYR A 174 -13.40 7.17 -26.78
N PRO A 175 -13.58 7.30 -28.10
CA PRO A 175 -12.79 8.22 -28.92
C PRO A 175 -13.02 9.67 -28.49
N TRP A 176 -12.00 10.50 -28.68
CA TRP A 176 -12.08 11.94 -28.45
C TRP A 176 -12.27 12.67 -29.79
N PRO A 177 -13.16 13.67 -29.89
CA PRO A 177 -14.00 14.24 -28.82
C PRO A 177 -15.23 13.38 -28.48
N PRO A 178 -15.70 13.37 -27.22
CA PRO A 178 -16.87 12.63 -26.81
C PRO A 178 -18.13 13.23 -27.44
N HIS A 179 -19.05 12.37 -27.91
CA HIS A 179 -20.33 12.78 -28.47
C HIS A 179 -21.37 13.10 -27.38
N SER A 180 -21.17 12.62 -26.16
CA SER A 180 -22.06 12.89 -25.02
C SER A 180 -21.33 12.89 -23.68
N LEU A 181 -21.94 13.50 -22.67
CA LEU A 181 -21.45 13.40 -21.27
C LEU A 181 -21.45 11.95 -20.77
N GLY A 182 -22.33 11.10 -21.29
CA GLY A 182 -22.35 9.67 -20.98
C GLY A 182 -21.06 8.96 -21.39
N GLU A 183 -20.50 9.28 -22.56
CA GLU A 183 -19.22 8.71 -23.01
C GLU A 183 -18.05 9.12 -22.12
N VAL A 184 -18.10 10.32 -21.53
CA VAL A 184 -17.09 10.78 -20.56
C VAL A 184 -17.22 10.02 -19.24
N ILE A 185 -18.44 9.92 -18.70
CA ILE A 185 -18.71 9.32 -17.39
C ILE A 185 -18.47 7.80 -17.41
N PHE A 186 -18.82 7.13 -18.51
CA PHE A 186 -18.64 5.68 -18.66
C PHE A 186 -17.29 5.29 -19.29
N ASN A 187 -16.38 6.24 -19.49
CA ASN A 187 -15.02 5.93 -19.94
C ASN A 187 -14.25 5.22 -18.82
N SER A 188 -13.80 4.00 -19.08
CA SER A 188 -13.08 3.17 -18.09
C SER A 188 -11.84 3.88 -17.57
N PHE A 189 -11.17 4.66 -18.41
CA PHE A 189 -9.98 5.41 -18.04
C PHE A 189 -10.31 6.56 -17.05
N VAL A 190 -11.38 7.31 -17.30
CA VAL A 190 -11.82 8.40 -16.41
C VAL A 190 -12.26 7.85 -15.05
N ILE A 191 -13.02 6.75 -15.05
CA ILE A 191 -13.45 6.08 -13.81
C ILE A 191 -12.23 5.56 -13.03
N LEU A 192 -11.27 4.91 -13.72
CA LEU A 192 -10.05 4.42 -13.09
C LEU A 192 -9.23 5.55 -12.46
N ALA A 193 -9.05 6.67 -13.17
CA ALA A 193 -8.33 7.83 -12.66
C ALA A 193 -9.02 8.43 -11.42
N ALA A 194 -10.33 8.66 -11.51
CA ALA A 194 -11.13 9.20 -10.41
C ALA A 194 -11.13 8.26 -9.19
N PHE A 195 -11.26 6.95 -9.41
CA PHE A 195 -11.27 5.97 -8.32
C PHE A 195 -9.88 5.82 -7.68
N THR A 196 -8.82 5.79 -8.47
CA THR A 196 -7.44 5.79 -7.97
C THR A 196 -7.19 7.02 -7.09
N PHE A 197 -7.62 8.20 -7.54
CA PHE A 197 -7.48 9.43 -6.77
C PHE A 197 -8.25 9.39 -5.45
N LEU A 198 -9.50 8.92 -5.49
CA LEU A 198 -10.34 8.76 -4.30
C LEU A 198 -9.67 7.83 -3.28
N VAL A 199 -9.19 6.68 -3.73
CA VAL A 199 -8.54 5.69 -2.84
C VAL A 199 -7.27 6.28 -2.24
N ILE A 200 -6.47 7.02 -3.03
CA ILE A 200 -5.26 7.68 -2.51
C ILE A 200 -5.59 8.72 -1.44
N GLU A 201 -6.52 9.64 -1.72
CA GLU A 201 -6.84 10.73 -0.80
C GLU A 201 -7.50 10.19 0.49
N VAL A 202 -8.44 9.25 0.37
CA VAL A 202 -9.15 8.70 1.53
C VAL A 202 -8.22 7.80 2.35
N CYS A 203 -7.51 6.86 1.72
CA CYS A 203 -6.64 5.94 2.45
C CYS A 203 -5.43 6.66 3.06
N GLY A 204 -4.84 7.65 2.37
CA GLY A 204 -3.75 8.45 2.91
C GLY A 204 -4.15 9.20 4.19
N ASN A 205 -5.32 9.84 4.18
CA ASN A 205 -5.82 10.55 5.35
C ASN A 205 -6.24 9.61 6.49
N LEU A 206 -6.85 8.45 6.18
CA LEU A 206 -7.18 7.43 7.19
C LEU A 206 -5.94 6.81 7.84
N ALA A 207 -4.87 6.59 7.06
CA ALA A 207 -3.60 6.06 7.57
C ALA A 207 -2.95 7.03 8.55
N TYR A 208 -2.92 8.31 8.21
CA TYR A 208 -2.44 9.35 9.11
C TYR A 208 -3.27 9.41 10.40
N ALA A 209 -4.59 9.36 10.28
CA ALA A 209 -5.48 9.38 11.44
C ALA A 209 -5.25 8.18 12.37
N ALA A 210 -5.02 6.99 11.79
CA ALA A 210 -4.69 5.79 12.53
C ALA A 210 -3.35 5.92 13.27
N ASP A 211 -2.32 6.49 12.63
CA ASP A 211 -1.02 6.77 13.28
C ASP A 211 -1.17 7.76 14.45
N VAL A 212 -1.91 8.85 14.25
CA VAL A 212 -2.19 9.82 15.32
C VAL A 212 -2.93 9.14 16.49
N ILE A 213 -3.96 8.33 16.22
CA ILE A 213 -4.66 7.58 17.27
C ILE A 213 -3.68 6.70 18.05
N ASP A 214 -2.79 5.99 17.37
CA ASP A 214 -1.87 5.06 18.01
C ASP A 214 -0.84 5.78 18.91
N ARG A 215 -0.34 6.94 18.47
CA ARG A 215 0.49 7.83 19.29
C ARG A 215 -0.25 8.30 20.55
N TYR A 216 -1.50 8.76 20.41
CA TYR A 216 -2.31 9.18 21.55
C TYR A 216 -2.60 8.02 22.52
N ARG A 217 -2.90 6.82 22.02
CA ARG A 217 -3.11 5.64 22.86
C ARG A 217 -1.85 5.24 23.61
N THR A 218 -0.70 5.30 22.96
CA THR A 218 0.60 5.04 23.61
C THR A 218 0.88 6.06 24.70
N LYS A 219 0.61 7.35 24.46
CA LYS A 219 0.73 8.42 25.46
C LYS A 219 -0.22 8.19 26.65
N ILE A 220 -1.49 7.88 26.41
CA ILE A 220 -2.48 7.57 27.45
C ILE A 220 -2.03 6.38 28.30
N ASN A 221 -1.53 5.31 27.67
CA ASN A 221 -1.03 4.13 28.37
C ASN A 221 0.22 4.44 29.22
N ARG A 222 1.16 5.25 28.70
CA ARG A 222 2.34 5.70 29.46
C ARG A 222 1.93 6.51 30.68
N VAL A 223 1.09 7.53 30.49
CA VAL A 223 0.58 8.36 31.60
C VAL A 223 -0.16 7.52 32.63
N ARG A 224 -0.99 6.57 32.19
CA ARG A 224 -1.66 5.62 33.09
C ARG A 224 -0.65 4.86 33.94
N LYS A 225 0.40 4.28 33.33
CA LYS A 225 1.45 3.55 34.04
C LYS A 225 2.20 4.44 35.04
N THR A 226 2.52 5.69 34.68
CA THR A 226 3.17 6.65 35.57
C THR A 226 2.27 7.05 36.75
N VAL A 227 0.99 7.27 36.50
CA VAL A 227 0.01 7.52 37.56
C VAL A 227 -0.10 6.29 38.48
N GLU A 228 -0.21 5.09 37.91
CA GLU A 228 -0.25 3.86 38.69
C GLU A 228 1.03 3.66 39.52
N SER A 229 2.23 3.94 38.99
CA SER A 229 3.49 3.80 39.73
C SER A 229 3.65 4.84 40.85
N LEU A 230 3.28 6.10 40.61
CA LEU A 230 3.31 7.17 41.61
C LEU A 230 2.36 6.90 42.79
N PHE A 231 1.21 6.26 42.52
CA PHE A 231 0.19 6.06 43.56
C PHE A 231 0.26 4.69 44.25
N TYR A 232 0.67 3.63 43.56
CA TYR A 232 0.74 2.30 44.17
C TYR A 232 2.14 1.94 44.69
N GLY A 233 3.11 2.85 44.61
CA GLY A 233 4.45 2.65 45.16
C GLY A 233 5.21 1.46 44.57
N ARG A 234 4.73 0.90 43.45
CA ARG A 234 5.48 -0.09 42.67
C ARG A 234 6.42 0.66 41.75
N THR A 235 7.66 0.80 42.19
CA THR A 235 8.82 0.92 41.31
C THR A 235 8.89 -0.32 40.42
N MET A 236 8.05 -0.38 39.37
CA MET A 236 8.38 -1.22 38.24
C MET A 236 9.54 -0.53 37.53
N GLY A 237 10.69 -1.18 37.64
CA GLY A 237 11.93 -0.80 36.99
C GLY A 237 11.67 -0.39 35.54
N ILE A 238 12.37 0.67 35.18
CA ILE A 238 12.41 1.28 33.87
C ILE A 238 12.87 0.23 32.84
N GLU A 239 11.92 -0.38 32.14
CA GLU A 239 12.11 -0.89 30.78
C GLU A 239 11.48 0.13 29.82
N VAL A 240 11.98 1.37 29.81
CA VAL A 240 11.51 2.46 28.92
C VAL A 240 12.50 2.71 27.78
N GLU A 241 13.61 1.98 27.69
CA GLU A 241 14.74 2.40 26.87
C GLU A 241 14.90 1.72 25.49
N GLN A 242 13.85 1.12 24.91
CA GLN A 242 13.97 0.50 23.58
C GLN A 242 12.87 0.83 22.56
N SER A 243 11.85 1.62 22.87
CA SER A 243 10.80 1.95 21.89
C SER A 243 10.95 3.32 21.21
N SER A 244 12.00 4.09 21.51
CA SER A 244 12.22 5.45 20.99
C SER A 244 13.22 5.52 19.82
N ARG A 245 13.78 4.39 19.37
CA ARG A 245 14.82 4.37 18.32
C ARG A 245 14.40 3.88 16.94
N GLU A 246 13.14 3.57 16.70
CA GLU A 246 12.66 3.24 15.34
C GLU A 246 11.37 4.01 15.01
N THR A 247 11.50 5.32 14.76
CA THR A 247 10.48 6.04 13.97
C THR A 247 11.07 7.28 13.27
N GLU A 248 12.31 7.20 12.78
CA GLU A 248 12.74 8.06 11.67
C GLU A 248 12.17 7.47 10.36
N GLY A 249 10.86 7.59 10.19
CA GLY A 249 10.12 7.05 9.06
C GLY A 249 9.46 8.15 8.25
N SER A 250 10.20 8.70 7.28
CA SER A 250 9.78 9.64 6.23
C SER A 250 9.06 10.92 6.69
N ALA A 251 9.72 12.06 6.51
CA ALA A 251 9.07 13.36 6.56
C ALA A 251 7.89 13.40 5.57
N LEU A 252 6.67 13.27 6.10
CA LEU A 252 5.42 13.42 5.38
C LEU A 252 5.36 14.81 4.74
N ARG A 253 5.21 14.89 3.42
CA ARG A 253 4.70 16.11 2.77
C ARG A 253 3.18 16.05 2.80
N LEU A 254 2.59 16.64 3.84
CA LEU A 254 1.16 16.94 3.93
C LEU A 254 0.75 17.86 2.77
N SER A 255 -0.55 17.86 2.43
CA SER A 255 -1.08 19.03 1.73
C SER A 255 -0.94 20.24 2.68
N PRO A 256 -0.49 21.41 2.21
CA PRO A 256 -0.28 22.58 3.07
C PRO A 256 -1.50 22.92 3.92
N LEU A 257 -2.70 22.63 3.42
CA LEU A 257 -3.96 22.89 4.10
C LEU A 257 -4.24 21.89 5.24
N ALA A 258 -3.91 20.61 5.07
CA ALA A 258 -3.98 19.61 6.14
C ALA A 258 -2.94 19.90 7.22
N GLU A 259 -1.74 20.33 6.83
CA GLU A 259 -0.67 20.73 7.76
C GLU A 259 -1.02 21.98 8.55
N ILE A 260 -1.55 23.03 7.89
CA ILE A 260 -1.97 24.28 8.55
C ILE A 260 -3.18 24.02 9.45
N LEU A 261 -4.14 23.20 9.02
CA LEU A 261 -5.28 22.85 9.86
C LEU A 261 -4.83 22.06 11.09
N LEU A 262 -3.95 21.06 10.94
CA LEU A 262 -3.46 20.25 12.05
C LEU A 262 -2.50 21.01 12.99
N ARG A 263 -1.66 21.91 12.46
CA ARG A 263 -0.81 22.83 13.25
C ARG A 263 -1.60 23.93 13.95
N GLY A 264 -2.79 24.28 13.44
CA GLY A 264 -3.75 25.16 14.10
C GLY A 264 -4.43 24.55 15.33
N TYR A 265 -4.23 23.25 15.59
CA TYR A 265 -4.66 22.60 16.82
C TYR A 265 -3.50 22.54 17.81
N SER A 266 -3.73 23.04 19.02
CA SER A 266 -2.86 22.92 20.19
C SER A 266 -2.47 21.47 20.58
N GLY A 267 -3.01 20.46 19.89
CA GLY A 267 -2.70 19.04 20.08
C GLY A 267 -1.34 18.60 19.55
N ILE A 268 -0.75 19.29 18.56
CA ILE A 268 0.62 18.97 18.11
C ILE A 268 1.65 19.45 19.14
N TYR A 269 1.45 20.64 19.73
CA TYR A 269 2.27 21.10 20.86
C TYR A 269 2.20 20.15 22.07
N ALA A 270 1.04 19.54 22.33
CA ALA A 270 0.91 18.51 23.35
C ALA A 270 1.61 17.19 23.00
N LEU A 271 1.87 16.90 21.72
CA LEU A 271 2.66 15.74 21.27
C LEU A 271 4.17 16.00 21.34
N GLU A 272 4.59 17.26 21.33
CA GLU A 272 5.99 17.71 21.46
C GLU A 272 6.45 17.85 22.93
N GLU A 273 5.53 18.00 23.90
CA GLU A 273 5.89 18.04 25.32
C GLU A 273 6.51 16.72 25.80
N THR A 274 7.69 16.83 26.41
CA THR A 274 8.43 15.69 26.95
C THR A 274 7.68 15.03 28.12
N THR A 275 7.85 13.71 28.29
CA THR A 275 7.21 12.94 29.37
C THR A 275 7.55 13.48 30.77
N GLU A 276 8.73 14.06 30.93
CA GLU A 276 9.18 14.66 32.19
C GLU A 276 8.43 15.95 32.50
N GLU A 277 8.27 16.86 31.54
CA GLU A 277 7.48 18.09 31.70
C GLU A 277 6.01 17.80 32.01
N LEU A 278 5.41 16.83 31.31
CA LEU A 278 4.01 16.45 31.55
C LEU A 278 3.83 15.82 32.93
N SER A 279 4.77 14.95 33.34
CA SER A 279 4.75 14.33 34.67
C SER A 279 4.98 15.36 35.77
N GLY A 280 5.89 16.32 35.57
CA GLY A 280 6.20 17.40 36.50
C GLY A 280 5.05 18.39 36.67
N LYS A 281 4.34 18.74 35.59
CA LYS A 281 3.12 19.56 35.65
C LYS A 281 2.01 18.84 36.40
N VAL A 282 1.78 17.55 36.12
CA VAL A 282 0.74 16.76 36.80
C VAL A 282 1.06 16.53 38.28
N LEU A 283 2.32 16.23 38.63
CA LEU A 283 2.79 16.11 40.02
C LEU A 283 2.75 17.44 40.77
N GLY A 284 3.18 18.52 40.13
CA GLY A 284 3.15 19.88 40.68
C GLY A 284 1.72 20.31 41.03
N PHE A 285 0.77 20.11 40.11
CA PHE A 285 -0.64 20.47 40.34
C PHE A 285 -1.34 19.57 41.37
N LEU A 286 -1.07 18.26 41.37
CA LEU A 286 -1.60 17.35 42.40
C LEU A 286 -1.14 17.72 43.81
N LYS A 287 0.05 18.33 43.94
CA LYS A 287 0.59 18.84 45.21
C LYS A 287 0.09 20.24 45.58
N LEU A 288 -0.21 21.10 44.60
CA LEU A 288 -0.49 22.52 44.81
C LEU A 288 -1.97 22.85 45.03
N GLU A 289 -2.93 22.13 44.43
CA GLU A 289 -4.31 22.63 44.41
C GLU A 289 -5.33 21.88 45.26
N GLU A 290 -5.07 20.66 45.77
CA GLU A 290 -6.05 19.77 46.47
C GLU A 290 -7.43 19.59 45.76
N LYS A 291 -7.69 20.28 44.65
CA LYS A 291 -8.90 20.29 43.87
C LYS A 291 -8.79 19.27 42.74
N ARG A 292 -9.64 18.25 42.83
CA ARG A 292 -9.81 17.18 41.84
C ARG A 292 -10.68 17.65 40.67
N ASP A 293 -10.29 18.70 39.95
CA ASP A 293 -11.06 19.13 38.77
C ASP A 293 -10.76 18.25 37.54
N ARG A 294 -11.71 17.37 37.23
CA ARG A 294 -11.65 16.41 36.10
C ARG A 294 -11.36 17.08 34.76
N GLU A 295 -11.90 18.27 34.53
CA GLU A 295 -11.75 18.98 33.27
C GLU A 295 -10.33 19.51 33.04
N LEU A 296 -9.66 19.92 34.11
CA LEU A 296 -8.35 20.56 34.10
C LEU A 296 -7.21 19.53 34.00
N ILE A 297 -7.40 18.36 34.61
CA ILE A 297 -6.48 17.22 34.38
C ILE A 297 -6.65 16.68 32.94
N GLY A 298 -7.87 16.75 32.38
CA GLY A 298 -8.14 16.43 30.99
C GLY A 298 -7.50 17.38 29.96
N SER A 299 -7.33 18.67 30.31
CA SER A 299 -6.57 19.63 29.48
C SER A 299 -5.06 19.48 29.65
N LEU A 300 -4.57 19.29 30.88
CA LEU A 300 -3.14 19.10 31.18
C LEU A 300 -2.54 17.82 30.56
N LEU A 301 -3.32 16.75 30.42
CA LEU A 301 -2.87 15.54 29.72
C LEU A 301 -2.95 15.63 28.19
N GLY A 302 -3.46 16.73 27.63
CA GLY A 302 -3.73 16.86 26.19
C GLY A 302 -4.88 15.98 25.70
N VAL A 303 -5.70 15.40 26.59
CA VAL A 303 -6.82 14.51 26.24
C VAL A 303 -8.01 15.30 25.71
N ARG A 304 -8.15 16.59 26.09
CA ARG A 304 -9.07 17.55 25.43
C ARG A 304 -8.62 17.91 24.01
N ALA A 305 -7.35 17.71 23.65
CA ALA A 305 -6.86 17.84 22.27
C ALA A 305 -7.06 16.55 21.45
N SER A 306 -8.04 15.72 21.82
CA SER A 306 -8.52 14.62 20.98
C SER A 306 -8.77 15.16 19.57
N PRO A 307 -8.15 14.60 18.52
CA PRO A 307 -8.40 15.05 17.16
C PRO A 307 -9.91 15.02 16.89
N HIS A 308 -10.46 16.17 16.49
CA HIS A 308 -11.87 16.25 16.07
C HIS A 308 -12.01 15.53 14.73
N PHE A 309 -12.22 14.21 14.80
CA PHE A 309 -12.36 13.35 13.62
C PHE A 309 -13.44 13.82 12.65
N GLU A 310 -14.50 14.47 13.14
CA GLU A 310 -15.53 15.11 12.32
C GLU A 310 -14.94 16.15 11.36
N ARG A 311 -13.99 16.97 11.84
CA ARG A 311 -13.33 17.99 11.02
C ARG A 311 -12.33 17.39 10.04
N MET A 312 -11.70 16.26 10.41
CA MET A 312 -10.86 15.49 9.48
C MET A 312 -11.69 14.87 8.35
N ILE A 313 -12.84 14.27 8.68
CA ILE A 313 -13.79 13.73 7.69
C ILE A 313 -14.32 14.86 6.81
N LEU A 314 -14.68 16.02 7.39
CA LEU A 314 -15.08 17.20 6.63
C LEU A 314 -13.97 17.68 5.68
N SER A 315 -12.71 17.71 6.13
CA SER A 315 -11.57 18.05 5.30
C SER A 315 -11.36 17.07 4.15
N ILE A 316 -11.55 15.77 4.38
CA ILE A 316 -11.50 14.74 3.32
C ILE A 316 -12.60 15.00 2.30
N ILE A 317 -13.84 15.22 2.73
CA ILE A 317 -14.99 15.49 1.86
C ILE A 317 -14.74 16.76 1.03
N LEU A 318 -14.29 17.83 1.67
CA LEU A 318 -14.05 19.11 1.02
C LEU A 318 -12.87 19.03 0.03
N ASN A 319 -11.78 18.33 0.39
CA ASN A 319 -10.68 18.07 -0.53
C ASN A 319 -11.13 17.23 -1.73
N LEU A 320 -11.92 16.18 -1.52
CA LEU A 320 -12.47 15.36 -2.61
C LEU A 320 -13.35 16.21 -3.52
N PHE A 321 -14.17 17.11 -2.97
CA PHE A 321 -15.04 17.98 -3.74
C PHE A 321 -14.26 18.88 -4.72
N PHE A 322 -13.09 19.39 -4.34
CA PHE A 322 -12.27 20.21 -5.25
C PHE A 322 -11.36 19.40 -6.16
N LYS A 323 -10.76 18.32 -5.65
CA LYS A 323 -9.73 17.56 -6.37
C LYS A 323 -10.30 16.55 -7.36
N LEU A 324 -11.48 15.99 -7.09
CA LEU A 324 -12.11 15.00 -7.97
C LEU A 324 -12.52 15.62 -9.32
N PRO A 325 -13.16 16.80 -9.38
CA PRO A 325 -13.38 17.50 -10.65
C PRO A 325 -12.08 17.84 -11.38
N LEU A 326 -11.04 18.27 -10.65
CA LEU A 326 -9.73 18.55 -11.24
C LEU A 326 -9.11 17.28 -11.87
N CYS A 327 -9.25 16.13 -11.22
CA CYS A 327 -8.81 14.84 -11.75
C CYS A 327 -9.56 14.46 -13.04
N VAL A 328 -10.88 14.67 -13.07
CA VAL A 328 -11.68 14.46 -14.30
C VAL A 328 -11.21 15.39 -15.41
N ILE A 329 -11.01 16.68 -15.12
CA ILE A 329 -10.47 17.65 -16.09
C ILE A 329 -9.10 17.20 -16.60
N LEU A 330 -8.21 16.73 -15.72
CA LEU A 330 -6.89 16.23 -16.09
C LEU A 330 -6.99 15.01 -17.01
N ALA A 331 -7.90 14.09 -16.73
CA ALA A 331 -8.15 12.93 -17.60
C ALA A 331 -8.69 13.36 -18.97
N LEU A 332 -9.60 14.35 -19.01
CA LEU A 332 -10.11 14.91 -20.26
C LEU A 332 -9.02 15.61 -21.08
N VAL A 333 -8.16 16.40 -20.44
CA VAL A 333 -7.00 17.05 -21.07
C VAL A 333 -6.04 16.00 -21.63
N THR A 334 -5.83 14.91 -20.90
CA THR A 334 -5.01 13.78 -21.36
C THR A 334 -5.58 13.13 -22.62
N LEU A 335 -6.89 12.87 -22.65
CA LEU A 335 -7.57 12.32 -23.82
C LEU A 335 -7.49 13.27 -25.02
N GLY A 336 -7.66 14.57 -24.80
CA GLY A 336 -7.49 15.59 -25.83
C GLY A 336 -6.06 15.63 -26.39
N LEU A 337 -5.05 15.61 -25.52
CA LEU A 337 -3.64 15.56 -25.92
C LEU A 337 -3.31 14.28 -26.72
N ALA A 338 -3.83 13.13 -26.27
CA ALA A 338 -3.65 11.86 -26.99
C ALA A 338 -4.22 11.91 -28.41
N SER A 339 -5.41 12.52 -28.57
CA SER A 339 -6.03 12.72 -29.88
C SER A 339 -5.20 13.64 -30.77
N VAL A 340 -4.72 14.78 -30.25
CA VAL A 340 -3.87 15.72 -31.00
C VAL A 340 -2.57 15.06 -31.45
N ILE A 341 -1.88 14.32 -30.56
CA ILE A 341 -0.62 13.65 -30.90
C ILE A 341 -0.84 12.62 -32.02
N SER A 342 -1.95 11.88 -31.99
CA SER A 342 -2.26 10.92 -33.05
C SER A 342 -2.61 11.56 -34.38
N GLN A 343 -3.22 12.74 -34.39
CA GLN A 343 -3.44 13.49 -35.63
C GLN A 343 -2.12 13.97 -36.24
N ILE A 344 -1.14 14.32 -35.41
CA ILE A 344 0.18 14.79 -35.85
C ILE A 344 1.04 13.61 -36.35
N TYR A 345 0.95 12.44 -35.72
CA TYR A 345 1.73 11.24 -36.07
C TYR A 345 0.83 10.04 -36.42
N PRO A 346 0.11 10.09 -37.55
CA PRO A 346 -0.76 9.00 -37.96
C PRO A 346 0.05 7.73 -38.23
N GLY A 347 -0.34 6.61 -37.60
CA GLY A 347 0.25 5.29 -37.82
C GLY A 347 1.47 4.93 -36.96
N VAL A 348 2.10 5.90 -36.28
CA VAL A 348 3.16 5.62 -35.28
C VAL A 348 2.56 5.27 -33.92
N VAL A 349 1.35 5.76 -33.66
CA VAL A 349 0.69 5.66 -32.37
C VAL A 349 -0.81 5.42 -32.55
N GLU A 350 -1.31 4.29 -32.05
CA GLU A 350 -2.75 4.08 -31.93
C GLU A 350 -3.28 4.92 -30.75
N ALA A 351 -3.80 6.13 -31.03
CA ALA A 351 -4.39 7.02 -30.01
C ALA A 351 -5.49 6.37 -29.16
N GLN A 352 -6.16 5.37 -29.73
CA GLN A 352 -7.24 4.64 -29.07
C GLN A 352 -6.73 3.49 -28.19
N SER A 353 -5.43 3.17 -28.26
CA SER A 353 -4.86 2.16 -27.38
C SER A 353 -4.90 2.68 -25.93
N PRO A 354 -5.56 1.95 -25.00
CA PRO A 354 -5.65 2.42 -23.62
C PRO A 354 -4.27 2.49 -22.93
N SER A 355 -3.26 1.77 -23.46
CA SER A 355 -1.86 1.84 -23.01
C SER A 355 -1.22 3.20 -23.32
N PHE A 356 -1.44 3.74 -24.52
CA PHE A 356 -0.94 5.07 -24.90
C PHE A 356 -1.57 6.19 -24.06
N ILE A 357 -2.87 6.09 -23.79
CA ILE A 357 -3.58 7.07 -22.95
C ILE A 357 -3.04 7.06 -21.52
N VAL A 358 -2.77 5.89 -20.94
CA VAL A 358 -2.16 5.80 -19.61
C VAL A 358 -0.74 6.37 -19.63
N LEU A 359 0.04 6.14 -20.69
CA LEU A 359 1.39 6.70 -20.82
C LEU A 359 1.34 8.24 -20.86
N ILE A 360 0.48 8.83 -21.69
CA ILE A 360 0.28 10.28 -21.71
C ILE A 360 -0.19 10.77 -20.34
N PHE A 361 -1.10 10.07 -19.68
CA PHE A 361 -1.57 10.47 -18.35
C PHE A 361 -0.43 10.53 -17.34
N THR A 362 0.45 9.52 -17.33
CA THR A 362 1.62 9.54 -16.45
C THR A 362 2.54 10.70 -16.78
N PHE A 363 2.78 10.99 -18.06
CA PHE A 363 3.60 12.11 -18.50
C PHE A 363 3.01 13.47 -18.10
N VAL A 364 1.71 13.67 -18.36
CA VAL A 364 0.96 14.86 -17.94
C VAL A 364 0.99 15.00 -16.42
N SER A 365 0.77 13.92 -15.67
CA SER A 365 0.81 13.94 -14.20
C SER A 365 2.20 14.32 -13.66
N VAL A 366 3.27 13.82 -14.28
CA VAL A 366 4.66 14.18 -13.95
C VAL A 366 4.93 15.65 -14.25
N ILE A 367 4.49 16.15 -15.40
CA ILE A 367 4.61 17.57 -15.77
C ILE A 367 3.87 18.44 -14.75
N PHE A 368 2.62 18.10 -14.41
CA PHE A 368 1.83 18.81 -13.41
C PHE A 368 2.49 18.79 -12.03
N TYR A 369 3.11 17.67 -11.64
CA TYR A 369 3.86 17.55 -10.39
C TYR A 369 5.06 18.51 -10.37
N TYR A 370 5.86 18.55 -11.43
CA TYR A 370 7.02 19.45 -11.53
C TYR A 370 6.60 20.93 -11.63
N LEU A 371 5.54 21.25 -12.39
CA LEU A 371 4.96 22.60 -12.41
C LEU A 371 4.49 23.04 -11.02
N GLY A 372 3.81 22.16 -10.30
CA GLY A 372 3.38 22.41 -8.92
C GLY A 372 4.55 22.68 -7.98
N LEU A 373 5.65 21.90 -8.09
CA LEU A 373 6.89 22.13 -7.35
C LEU A 373 7.52 23.49 -7.66
N ILE A 374 7.60 23.87 -8.94
CA ILE A 374 8.16 25.15 -9.37
C ILE A 374 7.32 26.31 -8.83
N ILE A 375 5.99 26.23 -8.93
CA ILE A 375 5.08 27.25 -8.41
C ILE A 375 5.20 27.37 -6.88
N SER A 376 5.27 26.24 -6.17
CA SER A 376 5.40 26.27 -4.70
C SER A 376 6.76 26.82 -4.25
N GLN A 377 7.83 26.58 -5.01
CA GLN A 377 9.14 27.17 -4.73
C GLN A 377 9.15 28.69 -5.00
N ARG A 378 8.37 29.14 -5.99
CA ARG A 378 8.24 30.55 -6.34
C ARG A 378 7.40 31.36 -5.35
N GLN A 379 6.45 30.72 -4.65
CA GLN A 379 5.67 31.32 -3.56
C GLN A 379 6.40 31.35 -2.20
N ARG A 380 7.49 30.58 -2.05
CA ARG A 380 8.33 30.56 -0.83
C ARG A 380 9.53 31.51 -0.90
N ARG A 381 9.73 32.18 -2.03
CA ARG A 381 10.63 33.33 -2.20
C ARG A 381 9.77 34.58 -2.27
#